data_AF-A0A7W7Y2X3-F1
#
_entry.id   AF-A0A7W7Y2X3-F1
#
_cell.length_a   1.000
_cell.length_b   1.000
_cell.length_c   1.000
_cell.angle_alpha   90.00
_cell.angle_beta   90.00
_cell.angle_gamma   90.00
#
_symmetry.space_group_name_H-M   'P 1'
#
loop_
_entity.id
_entity.type
_entity.pdbx_description
1 polymer ?
#
loop_
_entity_poly.entity_id
_entity_poly.type
_entity_poly.pdbx_seq_one_letter_code
_entity_poly.pdbx_strand_id
1 'polypeptide(L)'
;MKSKAVIVAMITAGIFACISAFAMTTFGLSNFYAIFSVMAVFTLGAIFIFHYMGGRTGRDFTYELKNIANATDPLEFRFQDPALQPLNKMLENLKEQQDIHTDSSSQLLDHIAILNNTASEVTGDFRSHVSHISDIARAMSSMATTSHEVSHVLSTMTDKTDFANQRTMEGKKQLEMATESIKAIKQKAENLASTIQELSESSGKISAILNVINDIADQTNLLALNAAIEAARAGDSGRGFAVVADEVRKLAERTQNATKEVSDIINTLYCETQSAFREMEDANQSVEEGVEVITRTEAVFNDIVESVLEIDQANASISTSVSNQNSTIQHTNDELQVMASGLERSTMALSDIEQITQDLENSVQQKHGGERAQRPLPALKSGTSGSFIEWNDGLTIGVKRFDDQHRKLVDIINRLADAAKKGEGKRVLGPIFDELLNYTVTHFSEEQEAMERHGYPEAREHRKIHDNLVNQALNLKQKFEDGDLMVATETLDFLKNWLFKHIRQEDQKYSDYYREKGIHI
;
A
#
# COMPACT_ATOMS: atom_id res chain seq x y z
N MET A 1 57.35 -34.34 -60.63
CA MET A 1 58.67 -33.77 -61.02
C MET A 1 59.09 -34.08 -62.46
N LYS A 2 58.94 -35.32 -62.97
CA LYS A 2 59.34 -35.69 -64.35
C LYS A 2 58.69 -34.83 -65.46
N SER A 3 57.42 -34.45 -65.33
CA SER A 3 56.71 -33.65 -66.34
C SER A 3 57.21 -32.19 -66.47
N LYS A 4 57.55 -31.51 -65.36
CA LYS A 4 58.08 -30.13 -65.40
C LYS A 4 59.50 -30.08 -65.96
N ALA A 5 60.32 -31.10 -65.68
CA ALA A 5 61.67 -31.23 -66.24
C ALA A 5 61.65 -31.45 -67.76
N VAL A 6 60.68 -32.21 -68.27
CA VAL A 6 60.50 -32.42 -69.72
C VAL A 6 60.07 -31.13 -70.43
N ILE A 7 59.18 -30.35 -69.81
CA ILE A 7 58.74 -29.06 -70.40
C ILE A 7 59.90 -28.05 -70.43
N VAL A 8 60.68 -27.93 -69.35
CA VAL A 8 61.85 -27.05 -69.32
C VAL A 8 62.93 -27.52 -70.30
N ALA A 9 63.16 -28.83 -70.44
CA ALA A 9 64.08 -29.40 -71.43
C ALA A 9 63.62 -29.12 -72.87
N MET A 10 62.32 -29.18 -73.16
CA MET A 10 61.78 -28.88 -74.49
C MET A 10 61.86 -27.39 -74.85
N ILE A 11 61.57 -26.49 -73.89
CA ILE A 11 61.67 -25.04 -74.12
C ILE A 11 63.13 -24.63 -74.31
N THR A 12 64.04 -25.17 -73.49
CA THR A 12 65.49 -24.90 -73.63
C THR A 12 66.06 -25.46 -74.92
N ALA A 13 65.65 -26.66 -75.36
CA ALA A 13 66.03 -27.22 -76.65
C ALA A 13 65.50 -26.39 -77.84
N GLY A 14 64.28 -25.85 -77.74
CA GLY A 14 63.69 -24.98 -78.77
C GLY A 14 64.43 -23.65 -78.91
N ILE A 15 64.73 -22.98 -77.79
CA ILE A 15 65.52 -21.74 -77.76
C ILE A 15 66.94 -22.00 -78.29
N PHE A 16 67.53 -23.14 -77.93
CA PHE A 16 68.86 -23.57 -78.40
C PHE A 16 68.90 -23.79 -79.92
N ALA A 17 67.87 -24.42 -80.49
CA ALA A 17 67.76 -24.62 -81.93
C ALA A 17 67.66 -23.27 -82.68
N CYS A 18 66.85 -22.33 -82.18
CA CYS A 18 66.70 -21.00 -82.80
C CYS A 18 68.00 -20.17 -82.74
N ILE A 19 68.70 -20.18 -81.60
CA ILE A 19 69.97 -19.45 -81.45
C ILE A 19 71.06 -20.09 -82.34
N SER A 20 71.08 -21.43 -82.46
CA SER A 20 72.06 -22.12 -83.30
C SER A 20 71.86 -21.83 -84.80
N ALA A 21 70.61 -21.73 -85.27
CA ALA A 21 70.29 -21.38 -86.66
C ALA A 21 70.65 -19.93 -86.98
N PHE A 22 70.47 -19.01 -86.03
CA PHE A 22 70.83 -17.60 -86.18
C PHE A 22 72.34 -17.36 -86.16
N ALA A 23 73.07 -18.07 -85.30
CA ALA A 23 74.53 -17.96 -85.20
C ALA A 23 75.26 -18.53 -86.44
N MET A 24 74.73 -19.60 -87.05
CA MET A 24 75.33 -20.24 -88.23
C MET A 24 75.19 -19.42 -89.52
N THR A 25 74.21 -18.51 -89.59
CA THR A 25 74.00 -17.62 -90.74
C THR A 25 74.76 -16.29 -90.65
N THR A 26 75.17 -15.87 -89.45
CA THR A 26 75.78 -14.56 -89.21
C THR A 26 77.29 -14.61 -88.93
N PHE A 27 77.82 -15.73 -88.43
CA PHE A 27 79.23 -15.86 -88.07
C PHE A 27 79.84 -17.13 -88.68
N GLY A 28 80.99 -16.99 -89.35
CA GLY A 28 81.71 -18.10 -89.96
C GLY A 28 82.08 -19.21 -88.97
N LEU A 29 82.26 -20.43 -89.50
CA LEU A 29 82.39 -21.70 -88.75
C LEU A 29 83.33 -21.67 -87.53
N SER A 30 84.42 -20.88 -87.52
CA SER A 30 85.35 -20.89 -86.38
C SER A 30 84.81 -20.17 -85.13
N ASN A 31 83.96 -19.15 -85.27
CA ASN A 31 83.41 -18.40 -84.13
C ASN A 31 82.20 -19.10 -83.48
N PHE A 32 81.54 -20.00 -84.21
CA PHE A 32 80.43 -20.80 -83.72
C PHE A 32 80.86 -21.75 -82.59
N TYR A 33 81.98 -22.47 -82.76
CA TYR A 33 82.45 -23.44 -81.77
C TYR A 33 82.91 -22.78 -80.45
N ALA A 34 83.49 -21.58 -80.52
CA ALA A 34 83.91 -20.84 -79.33
C ALA A 34 82.71 -20.42 -78.46
N ILE A 35 81.67 -19.82 -79.07
CA ILE A 35 80.45 -19.41 -78.36
C ILE A 35 79.70 -20.63 -77.82
N PHE A 36 79.64 -21.72 -78.59
CA PHE A 36 79.00 -22.97 -78.19
C PHE A 36 79.66 -23.59 -76.95
N SER A 37 81.00 -23.62 -76.90
CA SER A 37 81.73 -24.19 -75.76
C SER A 37 81.52 -23.40 -74.46
N VAL A 38 81.52 -22.06 -74.53
CA VAL A 38 81.26 -21.20 -73.36
C VAL A 38 79.83 -21.37 -72.85
N MET A 39 78.85 -21.36 -73.75
CA MET A 39 77.44 -21.56 -73.40
C MET A 39 77.16 -22.95 -72.82
N ALA A 40 77.79 -24.00 -73.35
CA ALA A 40 77.69 -25.36 -72.83
C ALA A 40 78.26 -25.47 -71.41
N VAL A 41 79.40 -24.82 -71.13
CA VAL A 41 80.00 -24.81 -69.78
C VAL A 41 79.11 -24.06 -68.79
N PHE A 42 78.54 -22.91 -69.16
CA PHE A 42 77.62 -22.18 -68.29
C PHE A 42 76.31 -22.92 -68.03
N THR A 43 75.74 -23.57 -69.04
CA THR A 43 74.51 -24.35 -68.88
C THR A 43 74.75 -25.62 -68.08
N LEU A 44 75.84 -26.35 -68.32
CA LEU A 44 76.23 -27.50 -67.50
C LEU A 44 76.57 -27.09 -66.07
N GLY A 45 77.23 -25.95 -65.88
CA GLY A 45 77.50 -25.36 -64.55
C GLY A 45 76.21 -24.99 -63.82
N ALA A 46 75.25 -24.37 -64.50
CA ALA A 46 73.94 -24.04 -63.93
C ALA A 46 73.11 -25.30 -63.61
N ILE A 47 73.12 -26.30 -64.48
CA ILE A 47 72.47 -27.60 -64.25
C ILE A 47 73.14 -28.33 -63.09
N PHE A 48 74.47 -28.31 -63.00
CA PHE A 48 75.23 -28.92 -61.91
C PHE A 48 74.93 -28.22 -60.57
N ILE A 49 74.94 -26.88 -60.52
CA ILE A 49 74.57 -26.12 -59.32
C ILE A 49 73.11 -26.40 -58.93
N PHE A 50 72.18 -26.38 -59.89
CA PHE A 50 70.76 -26.64 -59.63
C PHE A 50 70.49 -28.09 -59.17
N HIS A 51 71.21 -29.08 -59.72
CA HIS A 51 71.06 -30.48 -59.33
C HIS A 51 71.79 -30.82 -58.02
N TYR A 52 72.99 -30.26 -57.82
CA TYR A 52 73.84 -30.49 -56.65
C TYR A 52 73.36 -29.71 -55.42
N MET A 53 72.95 -28.45 -55.57
CA MET A 53 72.32 -27.69 -54.49
C MET A 53 70.83 -28.03 -54.34
N GLY A 54 70.04 -28.09 -55.43
CA GLY A 54 68.60 -28.38 -55.33
C GLY A 54 68.27 -29.80 -54.85
N GLY A 55 69.13 -30.78 -55.14
CA GLY A 55 68.92 -32.19 -54.81
C GLY A 55 69.31 -32.60 -53.38
N ARG A 56 70.16 -31.84 -52.69
CA ARG A 56 70.55 -32.09 -51.28
C ARG A 56 69.59 -31.34 -50.35
N THR A 57 69.51 -30.03 -50.50
CA THR A 57 68.60 -29.15 -49.74
C THR A 57 67.13 -29.53 -49.88
N GLY A 58 66.68 -29.99 -51.07
CA GLY A 58 65.31 -30.44 -51.27
C GLY A 58 64.97 -31.80 -50.62
N ARG A 59 65.94 -32.72 -50.53
CA ARG A 59 65.74 -34.02 -49.85
C ARG A 59 65.76 -33.86 -48.33
N ASP A 60 66.66 -33.02 -47.82
CA ASP A 60 66.77 -32.72 -46.39
C ASP A 60 65.50 -31.99 -45.90
N PHE A 61 64.99 -31.02 -46.67
CA PHE A 61 63.72 -30.36 -46.38
C PHE A 61 62.51 -31.32 -46.38
N THR A 62 62.43 -32.25 -47.34
CA THR A 62 61.36 -33.27 -47.33
C THR A 62 61.45 -34.24 -46.15
N TYR A 63 62.66 -34.48 -45.64
CA TYR A 63 62.87 -35.30 -44.45
C TYR A 63 62.42 -34.56 -43.17
N GLU A 64 62.76 -33.28 -43.05
CA GLU A 64 62.31 -32.45 -41.91
C GLU A 64 60.78 -32.23 -41.92
N LEU A 65 60.15 -32.05 -43.08
CA LEU A 65 58.68 -31.99 -43.17
C LEU A 65 58.01 -33.30 -42.73
N LYS A 66 58.63 -34.45 -43.02
CA LYS A 66 58.13 -35.75 -42.55
C LYS A 66 58.31 -35.90 -41.03
N ASN A 67 59.36 -35.31 -40.46
CA ASN A 67 59.57 -35.29 -39.03
C ASN A 67 58.58 -34.37 -38.30
N ILE A 68 58.22 -33.22 -38.89
CA ILE A 68 57.12 -32.37 -38.39
C ILE A 68 55.80 -33.15 -38.38
N ALA A 69 55.47 -33.82 -39.49
CA ALA A 69 54.22 -34.57 -39.61
C ALA A 69 54.11 -35.75 -38.63
N ASN A 70 55.24 -36.25 -38.12
CA ASN A 70 55.31 -37.33 -37.12
C ASN A 70 55.65 -36.82 -35.71
N ALA A 71 55.87 -35.52 -35.53
CA ALA A 71 56.14 -34.94 -34.22
C ALA A 71 54.87 -35.00 -33.37
N THR A 72 55.05 -35.24 -32.06
CA THR A 72 53.95 -35.21 -31.08
C THR A 72 53.31 -33.82 -31.03
N ASP A 73 54.12 -32.76 -31.20
CA ASP A 73 53.65 -31.40 -31.46
C ASP A 73 54.38 -30.81 -32.70
N PRO A 74 53.73 -30.80 -33.87
CA PRO A 74 54.29 -30.25 -35.10
C PRO A 74 54.70 -28.78 -35.02
N LEU A 75 54.10 -28.01 -34.10
CA LEU A 75 54.36 -26.57 -33.94
C LEU A 75 55.54 -26.28 -32.99
N GLU A 76 55.97 -27.25 -32.19
CA GLU A 76 57.20 -27.15 -31.39
C GLU A 76 58.47 -27.55 -32.17
N PHE A 77 58.33 -28.14 -33.36
CA PHE A 77 59.47 -28.50 -34.19
C PHE A 77 60.30 -27.26 -34.57
N ARG A 78 61.64 -27.39 -34.54
CA ARG A 78 62.56 -26.33 -34.94
C ARG A 78 63.60 -26.86 -35.93
N PHE A 79 63.69 -26.20 -37.07
CA PHE A 79 64.70 -26.42 -38.10
C PHE A 79 66.07 -25.91 -37.63
N GLN A 80 67.12 -26.72 -37.81
CA GLN A 80 68.50 -26.34 -37.42
C GLN A 80 69.23 -25.55 -38.52
N ASP A 81 68.78 -25.63 -39.77
CA ASP A 81 69.38 -24.91 -40.90
C ASP A 81 69.09 -23.38 -40.81
N PRO A 82 70.12 -22.51 -40.80
CA PRO A 82 69.93 -21.06 -40.83
C PRO A 82 69.04 -20.55 -41.98
N ALA A 83 69.03 -21.23 -43.13
CA ALA A 83 68.19 -20.86 -44.27
C ALA A 83 66.69 -21.07 -44.04
N LEU A 84 66.32 -21.88 -43.03
CA LEU A 84 64.93 -22.23 -42.69
C LEU A 84 64.39 -21.48 -41.46
N GLN A 85 65.15 -20.51 -40.92
CA GLN A 85 64.70 -19.63 -39.83
C GLN A 85 63.35 -18.92 -40.06
N PRO A 86 62.99 -18.44 -41.28
CA PRO A 86 61.65 -17.90 -41.53
C PRO A 86 60.51 -18.90 -41.29
N LEU A 87 60.76 -20.20 -41.49
CA LEU A 87 59.78 -21.25 -41.25
C LEU A 87 59.64 -21.57 -39.76
N ASN A 88 60.73 -21.49 -38.99
CA ASN A 88 60.67 -21.50 -37.52
C ASN A 88 59.79 -20.36 -36.98
N LYS A 89 59.97 -19.14 -37.51
CA LYS A 89 59.14 -17.98 -37.14
C LYS A 89 57.66 -18.18 -37.52
N MET A 90 57.38 -18.83 -38.65
CA MET A 90 56.02 -19.19 -39.04
C MET A 90 55.40 -20.22 -38.09
N LEU A 91 56.15 -21.26 -37.69
CA LEU A 91 55.68 -22.26 -36.71
C LEU A 91 55.46 -21.64 -35.32
N GLU A 92 56.34 -20.73 -34.89
CA GLU A 92 56.19 -19.95 -33.66
C GLU A 92 54.93 -19.08 -33.69
N ASN A 93 54.71 -18.32 -34.78
CA ASN A 93 53.48 -17.55 -34.95
C ASN A 93 52.22 -18.43 -35.00
N LEU A 94 52.29 -19.61 -35.62
CA LEU A 94 51.15 -20.55 -35.65
C LEU A 94 50.88 -21.16 -34.27
N LYS A 95 51.92 -21.46 -33.49
CA LYS A 95 51.80 -21.91 -32.09
C LYS A 95 51.14 -20.81 -31.25
N GLU A 96 51.63 -19.58 -31.35
CA GLU A 96 51.06 -18.42 -30.67
C GLU A 96 49.59 -18.22 -31.06
N GLN A 97 49.24 -18.32 -32.35
CA GLN A 97 47.85 -18.24 -32.82
C GLN A 97 46.97 -19.39 -32.29
N GLN A 98 47.50 -20.62 -32.22
CA GLN A 98 46.78 -21.76 -31.67
C GLN A 98 46.52 -21.57 -30.17
N ASP A 99 47.53 -21.16 -29.41
CA ASP A 99 47.42 -20.92 -27.97
C ASP A 99 46.41 -19.79 -27.68
N ILE A 100 46.46 -18.69 -28.44
CA ILE A 100 45.46 -17.60 -28.37
C ILE A 100 44.06 -18.12 -28.69
N HIS A 101 43.89 -18.95 -29.72
CA HIS A 101 42.59 -19.49 -30.10
C HIS A 101 42.03 -20.45 -29.04
N THR A 102 42.87 -21.29 -28.43
CA THR A 102 42.47 -22.18 -27.33
C THR A 102 42.09 -21.38 -26.08
N ASP A 103 42.87 -20.36 -25.71
CA ASP A 103 42.54 -19.48 -24.58
C ASP A 103 41.22 -18.73 -24.84
N SER A 104 41.06 -18.15 -26.04
CA SER A 104 39.81 -17.48 -26.44
C SER A 104 38.61 -18.41 -26.43
N SER A 105 38.79 -19.68 -26.84
CA SER A 105 37.73 -20.70 -26.82
C SER A 105 37.34 -21.08 -25.38
N SER A 106 38.32 -21.18 -24.47
CA SER A 106 38.07 -21.42 -23.04
C SER A 106 37.31 -20.26 -22.41
N GLN A 107 37.72 -19.02 -22.67
CA GLN A 107 37.02 -17.82 -22.18
C GLN A 107 35.59 -17.75 -22.73
N LEU A 108 35.38 -18.14 -23.98
CA LEU A 108 34.06 -18.17 -24.59
C LEU A 108 33.14 -19.20 -23.92
N LEU A 109 33.65 -20.37 -23.54
CA LEU A 109 32.91 -21.37 -22.77
C LEU A 109 32.54 -20.86 -21.36
N ASP A 110 33.46 -20.15 -20.69
CA ASP A 110 33.16 -19.53 -19.40
C ASP A 110 32.06 -18.46 -19.53
N HIS A 111 32.09 -17.64 -20.58
CA HIS A 111 31.05 -16.67 -20.87
C HIS A 111 29.69 -17.31 -21.19
N ILE A 112 29.66 -18.43 -21.91
CA ILE A 112 28.43 -19.20 -22.14
C ILE A 112 27.86 -19.71 -20.81
N ALA A 113 28.71 -20.25 -19.93
CA ALA A 113 28.26 -20.76 -18.63
C ALA A 113 27.66 -19.64 -17.76
N ILE A 114 28.28 -18.46 -17.76
CA ILE A 114 27.74 -17.26 -17.10
C ILE A 114 26.39 -16.88 -17.73
N LEU A 115 26.31 -16.82 -19.06
CA LEU A 115 25.09 -16.41 -19.77
C LEU A 115 23.91 -17.36 -19.50
N ASN A 116 24.15 -18.67 -19.48
CA ASN A 116 23.15 -19.68 -19.12
C ASN A 116 22.64 -19.51 -17.69
N ASN A 117 23.54 -19.28 -16.73
CA ASN A 117 23.15 -19.05 -15.34
C ASN A 117 22.30 -17.78 -15.21
N THR A 118 22.71 -16.68 -15.86
CA THR A 118 21.94 -15.43 -15.87
C THR A 118 20.58 -15.60 -16.57
N ALA A 119 20.52 -16.30 -17.70
CA ALA A 119 19.26 -16.55 -18.41
C ALA A 119 18.28 -17.37 -17.54
N SER A 120 18.79 -18.36 -16.80
CA SER A 120 18.00 -19.16 -15.86
C SER A 120 17.47 -18.33 -14.69
N GLU A 121 18.30 -17.45 -14.12
CA GLU A 121 17.92 -16.53 -13.05
C GLU A 121 16.81 -15.57 -13.51
N VAL A 122 16.99 -14.90 -14.65
CA VAL A 122 15.98 -13.97 -15.21
C VAL A 122 14.68 -14.71 -15.56
N THR A 123 14.75 -15.96 -16.03
CA THR A 123 13.56 -16.79 -16.26
C THR A 123 12.80 -17.08 -14.96
N GLY A 124 13.53 -17.32 -13.86
CA GLY A 124 12.95 -17.44 -12.52
C GLY A 124 12.22 -16.17 -12.09
N ASP A 125 12.86 -15.02 -12.25
CA ASP A 125 12.29 -13.70 -11.91
C ASP A 125 11.03 -13.40 -12.73
N PHE A 126 11.05 -13.68 -14.04
CA PHE A 126 9.88 -13.47 -14.91
C PHE A 126 8.69 -14.35 -14.51
N ARG A 127 8.92 -15.59 -14.09
CA ARG A 127 7.84 -16.43 -13.54
C ARG A 127 7.23 -15.83 -12.27
N SER A 128 8.07 -15.26 -11.39
CA SER A 128 7.59 -14.54 -10.21
C SER A 128 6.79 -13.30 -10.60
N HIS A 129 7.26 -12.52 -11.57
CA HIS A 129 6.54 -11.34 -12.06
C HIS A 129 5.18 -11.69 -12.67
N VAL A 130 5.06 -12.80 -13.41
CA VAL A 130 3.77 -13.27 -13.93
C VAL A 130 2.80 -13.56 -12.76
N SER A 131 3.26 -14.19 -11.69
CA SER A 131 2.44 -14.40 -10.48
C SER A 131 2.01 -13.08 -9.87
N HIS A 132 2.95 -12.13 -9.67
CA HIS A 132 2.64 -10.83 -9.09
C HIS A 132 1.63 -10.04 -9.94
N ILE A 133 1.73 -10.07 -11.26
CA ILE A 133 0.74 -9.44 -12.14
C ILE A 133 -0.64 -10.06 -11.94
N SER A 134 -0.73 -11.39 -11.80
CA SER A 134 -1.98 -12.06 -11.51
C SER A 134 -2.57 -11.63 -10.16
N ASP A 135 -1.73 -11.49 -9.14
CA ASP A 135 -2.13 -11.03 -7.81
C ASP A 135 -2.67 -9.59 -7.83
N ILE A 136 -1.96 -8.70 -8.51
CA ILE A 136 -2.39 -7.30 -8.67
C ILE A 136 -3.71 -7.26 -9.46
N ALA A 137 -3.86 -8.05 -10.53
CA ALA A 137 -5.11 -8.12 -11.30
C ALA A 137 -6.29 -8.59 -10.43
N ARG A 138 -6.09 -9.58 -9.55
CA ARG A 138 -7.11 -10.01 -8.57
C ARG A 138 -7.46 -8.89 -7.59
N ALA A 139 -6.46 -8.18 -7.07
CA ALA A 139 -6.67 -7.03 -6.20
C ALA A 139 -7.45 -5.90 -6.90
N MET A 140 -7.12 -5.59 -8.16
CA MET A 140 -7.85 -4.59 -8.96
C MET A 140 -9.29 -5.00 -9.22
N SER A 141 -9.55 -6.27 -9.49
CA SER A 141 -10.91 -6.80 -9.65
C SER A 141 -11.73 -6.64 -8.36
N SER A 142 -11.15 -6.99 -7.21
CA SER A 142 -11.79 -6.77 -5.91
C SER A 142 -12.02 -5.28 -5.62
N MET A 143 -11.07 -4.42 -5.98
CA MET A 143 -11.21 -2.98 -5.84
C MET A 143 -12.32 -2.41 -6.74
N ALA A 144 -12.51 -2.98 -7.94
CA ALA A 144 -13.63 -2.62 -8.81
C ALA A 144 -14.98 -2.99 -8.20
N THR A 145 -15.10 -4.19 -7.60
CA THR A 145 -16.32 -4.62 -6.91
C THR A 145 -16.65 -3.70 -5.74
N THR A 146 -15.68 -3.42 -4.88
CA THR A 146 -15.89 -2.54 -3.72
C THR A 146 -16.22 -1.11 -4.13
N SER A 147 -15.58 -0.57 -5.18
CA SER A 147 -15.91 0.74 -5.75
C SER A 147 -17.35 0.81 -6.27
N HIS A 148 -17.85 -0.27 -6.88
CA HIS A 148 -19.24 -0.36 -7.32
C HIS A 148 -20.22 -0.42 -6.14
N GLU A 149 -19.90 -1.18 -5.09
CA GLU A 149 -20.68 -1.23 -3.86
C GLU A 149 -20.75 0.15 -3.18
N VAL A 150 -19.62 0.84 -3.05
CA VAL A 150 -19.58 2.20 -2.51
C VAL A 150 -20.42 3.16 -3.35
N SER A 151 -20.38 3.04 -4.69
CA SER A 151 -21.24 3.84 -5.58
C SER A 151 -22.72 3.63 -5.29
N HIS A 152 -23.15 2.38 -5.08
CA HIS A 152 -24.53 2.06 -4.73
C HIS A 152 -24.91 2.63 -3.35
N VAL A 153 -24.03 2.49 -2.36
CA VAL A 153 -24.25 3.04 -1.02
C VAL A 153 -24.42 4.56 -1.09
N LEU A 154 -23.58 5.26 -1.86
CA LEU A 154 -23.70 6.70 -2.07
C LEU A 154 -25.04 7.10 -2.67
N SER A 155 -25.52 6.39 -3.70
CA SER A 155 -26.85 6.67 -4.27
C SER A 155 -27.95 6.57 -3.22
N THR A 156 -27.90 5.52 -2.39
CA THR A 156 -28.89 5.35 -1.30
C THR A 156 -28.73 6.43 -0.23
N MET A 157 -27.51 6.89 0.02
CA MET A 157 -27.22 7.92 1.00
C MET A 157 -27.72 9.30 0.54
N THR A 158 -27.59 9.62 -0.75
CA THR A 158 -28.20 10.80 -1.36
C THR A 158 -29.71 10.79 -1.18
N ASP A 159 -30.40 9.69 -1.53
CA ASP A 159 -31.86 9.58 -1.35
C ASP A 159 -32.29 9.79 0.11
N LYS A 160 -31.52 9.24 1.05
CA LYS A 160 -31.77 9.41 2.50
C LYS A 160 -31.51 10.83 2.98
N THR A 161 -30.50 11.50 2.44
CA THR A 161 -30.14 12.88 2.77
C THR A 161 -31.22 13.83 2.25
N ASP A 162 -31.70 13.63 1.02
CA ASP A 162 -32.82 14.36 0.44
C ASP A 162 -34.11 14.17 1.26
N PHE A 163 -34.40 12.93 1.65
CA PHE A 163 -35.55 12.64 2.51
C PHE A 163 -35.42 13.34 3.87
N ALA A 164 -34.24 13.29 4.51
CA ALA A 164 -33.99 13.98 5.78
C ALA A 164 -34.17 15.50 5.64
N ASN A 165 -33.68 16.09 4.54
CA ASN A 165 -33.84 17.51 4.24
C ASN A 165 -35.34 17.88 4.13
N GLN A 166 -36.11 17.11 3.36
CA GLN A 166 -37.56 17.32 3.22
C GLN A 166 -38.29 17.23 4.56
N ARG A 167 -37.97 16.23 5.39
CA ARG A 167 -38.57 16.06 6.72
C ARG A 167 -38.21 17.19 7.68
N THR A 168 -37.00 17.70 7.59
CA THR A 168 -36.53 18.83 8.42
C THR A 168 -37.21 20.13 8.02
N MET A 169 -37.35 20.38 6.72
CA MET A 169 -38.09 21.53 6.18
C MET A 169 -39.58 21.50 6.57
N GLU A 170 -40.21 20.33 6.50
CA GLU A 170 -41.59 20.16 6.97
C GLU A 170 -41.71 20.38 8.49
N GLY A 171 -40.75 19.88 9.28
CA GLY A 171 -40.72 20.13 10.72
C GLY A 171 -40.55 21.61 11.07
N LYS A 172 -39.72 22.34 10.33
CA LYS A 172 -39.56 23.79 10.47
C LYS A 172 -40.87 24.54 10.20
N LYS A 173 -41.58 24.18 9.12
CA LYS A 173 -42.90 24.76 8.81
C LYS A 173 -43.92 24.50 9.93
N GLN A 174 -43.91 23.29 10.52
CA GLN A 174 -44.79 22.98 11.65
C GLN A 174 -44.45 23.79 12.90
N LEU A 175 -43.16 24.07 13.16
CA LEU A 175 -42.73 24.96 14.24
C LEU A 175 -43.16 26.41 14.00
N GLU A 176 -43.10 26.91 12.77
CA GLU A 176 -43.60 28.25 12.43
C GLU A 176 -45.10 28.36 12.73
N MET A 177 -45.90 27.36 12.34
CA MET A 177 -47.33 27.30 12.66
C MET A 177 -47.61 27.22 14.17
N ALA A 178 -46.81 26.44 14.90
CA ALA A 178 -46.92 26.33 16.36
C ALA A 178 -46.57 27.67 17.04
N THR A 179 -45.55 28.37 16.55
CA THR A 179 -45.15 29.69 17.03
C THR A 179 -46.28 30.70 16.87
N GLU A 180 -46.92 30.73 15.69
CA GLU A 180 -48.05 31.63 15.41
C GLU A 180 -49.25 31.31 16.32
N SER A 181 -49.52 30.02 16.54
CA SER A 181 -50.60 29.57 17.43
C SER A 181 -50.36 29.99 18.89
N ILE A 182 -49.12 29.84 19.41
CA ILE A 182 -48.78 30.28 20.77
C ILE A 182 -48.88 31.81 20.89
N LYS A 183 -48.42 32.57 19.89
CA LYS A 183 -48.59 34.04 19.88
C LYS A 183 -50.06 34.44 19.93
N ALA A 184 -50.93 33.75 19.20
CA ALA A 184 -52.38 33.98 19.25
C ALA A 184 -52.97 33.64 20.63
N ILE A 185 -52.49 32.59 21.29
CA ILE A 185 -52.89 32.23 22.66
C ILE A 185 -52.45 33.31 23.64
N LYS A 186 -51.19 33.80 23.55
CA LYS A 186 -50.69 34.91 24.37
C LYS A 186 -51.60 36.13 24.28
N GLN A 187 -51.95 36.55 23.06
CA GLN A 187 -52.83 37.70 22.86
C GLN A 187 -54.23 37.49 23.45
N LYS A 188 -54.79 36.28 23.29
CA LYS A 188 -56.09 35.95 23.90
C LYS A 188 -56.02 35.97 25.42
N ALA A 189 -54.91 35.53 26.00
CA ALA A 189 -54.72 35.52 27.44
C ALA A 189 -54.60 36.93 28.00
N GLU A 190 -53.83 37.80 27.36
CA GLU A 190 -53.75 39.24 27.70
C GLU A 190 -55.13 39.93 27.65
N ASN A 191 -55.93 39.65 26.61
CA ASN A 191 -57.28 40.21 26.48
C ASN A 191 -58.23 39.73 27.60
N LEU A 192 -58.13 38.45 27.97
CA LEU A 192 -58.95 37.87 29.04
C LEU A 192 -58.54 38.43 30.41
N ALA A 193 -57.24 38.63 30.66
CA ALA A 193 -56.75 39.32 31.86
C ALA A 193 -57.32 40.74 31.98
N SER A 194 -57.36 41.50 30.87
CA SER A 194 -58.00 42.82 30.83
C SER A 194 -59.49 42.77 31.17
N THR A 195 -60.22 41.80 30.60
CA THR A 195 -61.66 41.62 30.87
C THR A 195 -61.94 41.30 32.34
N ILE A 196 -61.12 40.44 32.95
CA ILE A 196 -61.25 40.07 34.37
C ILE A 196 -60.96 41.29 35.26
N GLN A 197 -59.95 42.08 34.91
CA GLN A 197 -59.63 43.32 35.63
C GLN A 197 -60.82 44.30 35.61
N GLU A 198 -61.45 44.51 34.44
CA GLU A 198 -62.65 45.36 34.30
C GLU A 198 -63.85 44.83 35.12
N LEU A 199 -64.02 43.51 35.20
CA LEU A 199 -65.07 42.87 36.00
C LEU A 199 -64.81 43.02 37.51
N SER A 200 -63.55 42.93 37.94
CA SER A 200 -63.13 43.17 39.33
C SER A 200 -63.42 44.63 39.74
N GLU A 201 -63.06 45.60 38.88
CA GLU A 201 -63.38 47.02 39.10
C GLU A 201 -64.88 47.30 39.14
N SER A 202 -65.66 46.66 38.26
CA SER A 202 -67.12 46.81 38.23
C SER A 202 -67.77 46.23 39.48
N SER A 203 -67.28 45.08 39.96
CA SER A 203 -67.74 44.47 41.21
C SER A 203 -67.46 45.37 42.42
N GLY A 204 -66.28 46.01 42.45
CA GLY A 204 -65.94 47.02 43.47
C GLY A 204 -66.88 48.23 43.46
N LYS A 205 -67.24 48.74 42.27
CA LYS A 205 -68.22 49.85 42.13
C LYS A 205 -69.61 49.44 42.62
N ILE A 206 -70.08 48.22 42.31
CA ILE A 206 -71.37 47.72 42.79
C ILE A 206 -71.37 47.58 44.31
N SER A 207 -70.30 47.04 44.89
CA SER A 207 -70.15 46.93 46.35
C SER A 207 -70.26 48.30 47.04
N ALA A 208 -69.63 49.34 46.48
CA ALA A 208 -69.76 50.70 46.97
C ALA A 208 -71.21 51.25 46.92
N ILE A 209 -71.95 50.94 45.84
CA ILE A 209 -73.37 51.34 45.71
C ILE A 209 -74.24 50.61 46.74
N LEU A 210 -74.01 49.31 46.95
CA LEU A 210 -74.77 48.53 47.94
C LEU A 210 -74.58 49.07 49.35
N ASN A 211 -73.37 49.52 49.71
CA ASN A 211 -73.14 50.18 51.00
C ASN A 211 -73.99 51.44 51.16
N VAL A 212 -74.07 52.28 50.13
CA VAL A 212 -74.93 53.48 50.13
C VAL A 212 -76.41 53.12 50.26
N ILE A 213 -76.88 52.08 49.57
CA ILE A 213 -78.28 51.61 49.68
C ILE A 213 -78.57 51.11 51.10
N ASN A 214 -77.63 50.37 51.70
CA ASN A 214 -77.77 49.89 53.06
C ASN A 214 -77.85 51.05 54.06
N ASP A 215 -76.98 52.06 53.91
CA ASP A 215 -77.01 53.28 54.72
C ASP A 215 -78.35 54.02 54.58
N ILE A 216 -78.89 54.13 53.36
CA ILE A 216 -80.22 54.74 53.11
C ILE A 216 -81.33 53.93 53.77
N ALA A 217 -81.26 52.59 53.70
CA ALA A 217 -82.25 51.72 54.33
C ALA A 217 -82.18 51.81 55.87
N ASP A 218 -80.99 51.89 56.46
CA ASP A 218 -80.78 52.15 57.89
C ASP A 218 -81.36 53.50 58.31
N GLN A 219 -81.09 54.56 57.56
CA GLN A 219 -81.67 55.88 57.81
C GLN A 219 -83.20 55.86 57.70
N THR A 220 -83.74 55.17 56.70
CA THR A 220 -85.19 55.05 56.49
C THR A 220 -85.84 54.26 57.63
N ASN A 221 -85.20 53.20 58.11
CA ASN A 221 -85.65 52.41 59.26
C ASN A 221 -85.70 53.27 60.54
N LEU A 222 -84.65 54.07 60.79
CA LEU A 222 -84.59 55.01 61.91
C LEU A 222 -85.66 56.12 61.82
N LEU A 223 -85.86 56.69 60.62
CA LEU A 223 -86.91 57.70 60.38
C LEU A 223 -88.31 57.13 60.61
N ALA A 224 -88.58 55.92 60.10
CA ALA A 224 -89.85 55.24 60.27
C ALA A 224 -90.11 54.90 61.75
N LEU A 225 -89.09 54.47 62.48
CA LEU A 225 -89.18 54.23 63.93
C LEU A 225 -89.53 55.52 64.69
N ASN A 226 -88.85 56.62 64.39
CA ASN A 226 -89.16 57.93 65.00
C ASN A 226 -90.60 58.38 64.69
N ALA A 227 -91.06 58.17 63.45
CA ALA A 227 -92.44 58.48 63.05
C ALA A 227 -93.46 57.58 63.77
N ALA A 228 -93.18 56.29 63.95
CA ALA A 228 -94.05 55.38 64.68
C ALA A 228 -94.16 55.78 66.16
N ILE A 229 -93.05 56.20 66.79
CA ILE A 229 -93.03 56.72 68.16
C ILE A 229 -93.92 57.97 68.28
N GLU A 230 -93.78 58.94 67.37
CA GLU A 230 -94.55 60.18 67.44
C GLU A 230 -96.04 59.96 67.10
N ALA A 231 -96.35 59.02 66.19
CA ALA A 231 -97.71 58.61 65.91
C ALA A 231 -98.38 57.91 67.11
N ALA A 232 -97.65 57.09 67.86
CA ALA A 232 -98.14 56.51 69.12
C ALA A 232 -98.39 57.61 70.18
N ARG A 233 -97.55 58.64 70.20
CA ARG A 233 -97.67 59.79 71.11
C ARG A 233 -98.91 60.65 70.86
N ALA A 234 -99.36 60.74 69.60
CA ALA A 234 -100.57 61.45 69.20
C ALA A 234 -101.88 60.67 69.50
N GLY A 235 -101.80 59.46 70.05
CA GLY A 235 -102.98 58.67 70.45
C GLY A 235 -103.89 58.30 69.27
N ASP A 236 -105.21 58.43 69.44
CA ASP A 236 -106.19 58.02 68.42
C ASP A 236 -106.07 58.79 67.11
N SER A 237 -105.61 60.06 67.15
CA SER A 237 -105.38 60.88 65.94
C SER A 237 -104.18 60.42 65.12
N GLY A 238 -103.22 59.71 65.72
CA GLY A 238 -102.00 59.22 65.07
C GLY A 238 -102.10 57.80 64.50
N ARG A 239 -103.22 57.10 64.73
CA ARG A 239 -103.34 55.66 64.43
C ARG A 239 -103.09 55.30 62.96
N GLY A 240 -103.55 56.14 62.02
CA GLY A 240 -103.29 55.97 60.59
C GLY A 240 -101.81 56.16 60.23
N PHE A 241 -101.14 57.14 60.84
CA PHE A 241 -99.72 57.39 60.64
C PHE A 241 -98.84 56.28 61.24
N ALA A 242 -99.23 55.71 62.37
CA ALA A 242 -98.51 54.59 63.00
C ALA A 242 -98.45 53.36 62.08
N VAL A 243 -99.57 53.03 61.41
CA VAL A 243 -99.61 51.90 60.45
C VAL A 243 -98.70 52.15 59.26
N VAL A 244 -98.69 53.37 58.71
CA VAL A 244 -97.80 53.73 57.59
C VAL A 244 -96.33 53.68 58.03
N ALA A 245 -96.01 54.20 59.22
CA ALA A 245 -94.66 54.19 59.75
C ALA A 245 -94.13 52.75 59.95
N ASP A 246 -94.95 51.84 60.49
CA ASP A 246 -94.58 50.42 60.64
C ASP A 246 -94.39 49.72 59.28
N GLU A 247 -95.20 50.05 58.27
CA GLU A 247 -95.04 49.49 56.91
C GLU A 247 -93.76 49.99 56.23
N VAL A 248 -93.43 51.28 56.39
CA VAL A 248 -92.15 51.85 55.92
C VAL A 248 -90.96 51.21 56.66
N ARG A 249 -91.09 50.96 57.97
CA ARG A 249 -90.07 50.29 58.77
C ARG A 249 -89.79 48.87 58.26
N LYS A 250 -90.84 48.07 58.03
CA LYS A 250 -90.73 46.73 57.43
C LYS A 250 -90.14 46.76 56.03
N LEU A 251 -90.49 47.77 55.22
CA LEU A 251 -89.93 47.93 53.89
C LEU A 251 -88.42 48.21 53.96
N ALA A 252 -87.99 49.08 54.88
CA ALA A 252 -86.57 49.37 55.12
C ALA A 252 -85.80 48.12 55.58
N GLU A 253 -86.32 47.35 56.55
CA GLU A 253 -85.72 46.07 56.99
C GLU A 253 -85.63 45.06 55.82
N ARG A 254 -86.66 44.97 54.97
CA ARG A 254 -86.62 44.12 53.75
C ARG A 254 -85.56 44.59 52.76
N THR A 255 -85.41 45.90 52.57
CA THR A 255 -84.38 46.47 51.70
C THR A 255 -82.97 46.17 52.23
N GLN A 256 -82.74 46.26 53.54
CA GLN A 256 -81.46 45.89 54.15
C GLN A 256 -81.11 44.42 53.92
N ASN A 257 -82.07 43.53 54.19
CA ASN A 257 -81.87 42.09 53.99
C ASN A 257 -81.55 41.77 52.51
N ALA A 258 -82.31 42.36 51.58
CA ALA A 258 -82.03 42.20 50.15
C ALA A 258 -80.66 42.78 49.75
N THR A 259 -80.29 43.93 50.28
CA THR A 259 -78.98 44.57 50.01
C THR A 259 -77.83 43.70 50.53
N LYS A 260 -78.00 43.07 51.69
CA LYS A 260 -77.04 42.12 52.27
C LYS A 260 -76.89 40.88 51.40
N GLU A 261 -77.98 40.26 50.96
CA GLU A 261 -77.94 39.10 50.05
C GLU A 261 -77.21 39.43 48.74
N VAL A 262 -77.47 40.61 48.15
CA VAL A 262 -76.76 41.05 46.94
C VAL A 262 -75.29 41.34 47.23
N SER A 263 -74.96 41.90 48.40
CA SER A 263 -73.56 42.13 48.81
C SER A 263 -72.77 40.83 48.94
N ASP A 264 -73.38 39.78 49.50
CA ASP A 264 -72.77 38.45 49.60
C ASP A 264 -72.50 37.83 48.20
N ILE A 265 -73.42 38.01 47.25
CA ILE A 265 -73.24 37.59 45.84
C ILE A 265 -72.07 38.37 45.20
N ILE A 266 -72.01 39.69 45.39
CA ILE A 266 -70.95 40.53 44.81
C ILE A 266 -69.59 40.21 45.43
N ASN A 267 -69.52 39.92 46.73
CA ASN A 267 -68.28 39.46 47.37
C ASN A 267 -67.82 38.11 46.81
N THR A 268 -68.76 37.20 46.54
CA THR A 268 -68.44 35.92 45.90
C THR A 268 -67.87 36.13 44.49
N LEU A 269 -68.53 36.96 43.67
CA LEU A 269 -68.03 37.35 42.34
C LEU A 269 -66.64 38.01 42.41
N TYR A 270 -66.39 38.86 43.41
CA TYR A 270 -65.09 39.48 43.61
C TYR A 270 -64.00 38.43 43.93
N CYS A 271 -64.28 37.47 44.81
CA CYS A 271 -63.35 36.38 45.10
C CYS A 271 -63.08 35.50 43.87
N GLU A 272 -64.13 35.15 43.11
CA GLU A 272 -64.02 34.34 41.88
C GLU A 272 -63.21 35.05 40.80
N THR A 273 -63.42 36.36 40.61
CA THR A 273 -62.63 37.16 39.65
C THR A 273 -61.16 37.28 40.04
N GLN A 274 -60.86 37.46 41.34
CA GLN A 274 -59.48 37.45 41.81
C GLN A 274 -58.80 36.08 41.65
N SER A 275 -59.55 34.98 41.82
CA SER A 275 -59.03 33.63 41.53
C SER A 275 -58.74 33.46 40.05
N ALA A 276 -59.68 33.83 39.18
CA ALA A 276 -59.51 33.77 37.74
C ALA A 276 -58.33 34.63 37.25
N PHE A 277 -58.09 35.79 37.87
CA PHE A 277 -56.93 36.62 37.56
C PHE A 277 -55.59 35.90 37.83
N ARG A 278 -55.47 35.19 38.96
CA ARG A 278 -54.26 34.41 39.29
C ARG A 278 -54.04 33.26 38.30
N GLU A 279 -55.10 32.52 37.97
CA GLU A 279 -55.01 31.46 36.97
C GLU A 279 -54.58 32.00 35.59
N MET A 280 -54.97 33.23 35.26
CA MET A 280 -54.53 33.90 34.03
C MET A 280 -53.07 34.33 34.06
N GLU A 281 -52.56 34.75 35.22
CA GLU A 281 -51.15 35.07 35.40
C GLU A 281 -50.28 33.82 35.22
N ASP A 282 -50.68 32.70 35.82
CA ASP A 282 -50.03 31.39 35.65
C ASP A 282 -50.09 30.89 34.19
N ALA A 283 -51.23 31.10 33.52
CA ALA A 283 -51.40 30.76 32.10
C ALA A 283 -50.47 31.61 31.20
N ASN A 284 -50.33 32.91 31.48
CA ASN A 284 -49.40 33.78 30.75
C ASN A 284 -47.96 33.33 30.91
N GLN A 285 -47.55 32.98 32.13
CA GLN A 285 -46.21 32.45 32.38
C GLN A 285 -45.97 31.14 31.59
N SER A 286 -46.94 30.21 31.61
CA SER A 286 -46.84 28.95 30.87
C SER A 286 -46.74 29.15 29.36
N VAL A 287 -47.42 30.16 28.83
CA VAL A 287 -47.34 30.55 27.42
C VAL A 287 -45.96 31.11 27.08
N GLU A 288 -45.38 31.94 27.94
CA GLU A 288 -44.04 32.52 27.75
C GLU A 288 -42.95 31.44 27.76
N GLU A 289 -43.02 30.50 28.69
CA GLU A 289 -42.16 29.30 28.71
C GLU A 289 -42.33 28.47 27.43
N GLY A 290 -43.56 28.31 26.94
CA GLY A 290 -43.85 27.63 25.67
C GLY A 290 -43.21 28.31 24.46
N VAL A 291 -43.20 29.65 24.40
CA VAL A 291 -42.51 30.41 23.34
C VAL A 291 -41.00 30.16 23.38
N GLU A 292 -40.39 30.15 24.56
CA GLU A 292 -38.96 29.90 24.71
C GLU A 292 -38.57 28.50 24.22
N VAL A 293 -39.35 27.47 24.59
CA VAL A 293 -39.13 26.09 24.15
C VAL A 293 -39.23 25.97 22.62
N ILE A 294 -40.23 26.60 22.00
CA ILE A 294 -40.37 26.59 20.53
C ILE A 294 -39.18 27.27 19.87
N THR A 295 -38.75 28.43 20.38
CA THR A 295 -37.60 29.18 19.83
C THR A 295 -36.32 28.35 19.90
N ARG A 296 -36.10 27.65 21.02
CA ARG A 296 -34.96 26.74 21.16
C ARG A 296 -35.06 25.53 20.21
N THR A 297 -36.27 25.02 19.99
CA THR A 297 -36.50 23.91 19.07
C THR A 297 -36.25 24.33 17.62
N GLU A 298 -36.64 25.55 17.24
CA GLU A 298 -36.34 26.14 15.92
C GLU A 298 -34.83 26.21 15.66
N ALA A 299 -34.05 26.64 16.66
CA ALA A 299 -32.59 26.65 16.55
C ALA A 299 -32.02 25.25 16.27
N VAL A 300 -32.47 24.22 17.01
CA VAL A 300 -32.06 22.83 16.77
C VAL A 300 -32.41 22.37 15.35
N PHE A 301 -33.58 22.72 14.82
CA PHE A 301 -33.93 22.38 13.45
C PHE A 301 -33.03 23.08 12.41
N ASN A 302 -32.62 24.32 12.65
CA ASN A 302 -31.66 25.01 11.77
C ASN A 302 -30.29 24.29 11.78
N ASP A 303 -29.80 23.86 12.95
CA ASP A 303 -28.55 23.10 13.07
C ASP A 303 -28.64 21.75 12.32
N ILE A 304 -29.82 21.09 12.36
CA ILE A 304 -30.07 19.85 11.61
C ILE A 304 -30.03 20.12 10.10
N VAL A 305 -30.64 21.22 9.62
CA VAL A 305 -30.58 21.58 8.18
C VAL A 305 -29.13 21.78 7.73
N GLU A 306 -28.34 22.51 8.50
CA GLU A 306 -26.92 22.73 8.19
C GLU A 306 -26.15 21.40 8.14
N SER A 307 -26.35 20.54 9.15
CA SER A 307 -25.71 19.21 9.20
C SER A 307 -26.09 18.34 7.99
N VAL A 308 -27.35 18.40 7.54
CA VAL A 308 -27.82 17.65 6.35
C VAL A 308 -27.16 18.17 5.07
N LEU A 309 -26.96 19.49 4.94
CA LEU A 309 -26.24 20.09 3.81
C LEU A 309 -24.76 19.68 3.79
N GLU A 310 -24.11 19.63 4.96
CA GLU A 310 -22.73 19.14 5.07
C GLU A 310 -22.60 17.66 4.64
N ILE A 311 -23.57 16.83 5.01
CA ILE A 311 -23.63 15.42 4.59
C ILE A 311 -23.79 15.32 3.06
N ASP A 312 -24.65 16.14 2.46
CA ASP A 312 -24.82 16.15 1.00
C ASP A 312 -23.52 16.54 0.27
N GLN A 313 -22.84 17.57 0.77
CA GLN A 313 -21.53 17.98 0.25
C GLN A 313 -20.47 16.89 0.39
N ALA A 314 -20.45 16.18 1.53
CA ALA A 314 -19.57 15.04 1.75
C ALA A 314 -19.86 13.90 0.76
N ASN A 315 -21.14 13.57 0.53
CA ASN A 315 -21.54 12.55 -0.44
C ASN A 315 -21.05 12.89 -1.86
N ALA A 316 -21.16 14.16 -2.28
CA ALA A 316 -20.66 14.62 -3.57
C ALA A 316 -19.13 14.45 -3.70
N SER A 317 -18.38 14.75 -2.63
CA SER A 317 -16.93 14.55 -2.59
C SER A 317 -16.53 13.08 -2.66
N ILE A 318 -17.23 12.20 -1.94
CA ILE A 318 -16.97 10.75 -1.99
C ILE A 318 -17.31 10.22 -3.38
N SER A 319 -18.41 10.64 -3.99
CA SER A 319 -18.79 10.27 -5.37
C SER A 319 -17.69 10.61 -6.39
N THR A 320 -17.12 11.82 -6.28
CA THR A 320 -15.97 12.23 -7.10
C THR A 320 -14.75 11.34 -6.86
N SER A 321 -14.47 11.00 -5.60
CA SER A 321 -13.34 10.13 -5.23
C SER A 321 -13.49 8.72 -5.79
N VAL A 322 -14.70 8.17 -5.75
CA VAL A 322 -15.04 6.85 -6.31
C VAL A 322 -14.92 6.86 -7.84
N SER A 323 -15.33 7.94 -8.50
CA SER A 323 -15.13 8.11 -9.95
C SER A 323 -13.64 8.09 -10.33
N ASN A 324 -12.81 8.85 -9.60
CA ASN A 324 -11.35 8.85 -9.80
C ASN A 324 -10.73 7.47 -9.51
N GLN A 325 -11.21 6.78 -8.48
CA GLN A 325 -10.77 5.42 -8.16
C GLN A 325 -11.07 4.45 -9.31
N ASN A 326 -12.28 4.51 -9.89
CA ASN A 326 -12.63 3.71 -11.07
C ASN A 326 -11.72 3.98 -12.27
N SER A 327 -11.41 5.25 -12.54
CA SER A 327 -10.45 5.59 -13.60
C SER A 327 -9.07 5.01 -13.33
N THR A 328 -8.61 5.05 -12.07
CA THR A 328 -7.31 4.49 -11.67
C THR A 328 -7.27 2.96 -11.81
N ILE A 329 -8.37 2.28 -11.46
CA ILE A 329 -8.51 0.82 -11.65
C ILE A 329 -8.40 0.46 -13.13
N GLN A 330 -9.11 1.17 -14.00
CA GLN A 330 -9.05 0.92 -15.45
C GLN A 330 -7.64 1.13 -15.99
N HIS A 331 -7.00 2.24 -15.64
CA HIS A 331 -5.64 2.53 -16.07
C HIS A 331 -4.64 1.47 -15.60
N THR A 332 -4.74 1.03 -14.34
CA THR A 332 -3.86 -0.02 -13.79
C THR A 332 -4.07 -1.35 -14.50
N ASN A 333 -5.32 -1.71 -14.84
CA ASN A 333 -5.60 -2.92 -15.61
C ASN A 333 -4.98 -2.88 -17.02
N ASP A 334 -5.03 -1.73 -17.69
CA ASP A 334 -4.38 -1.55 -19.00
C ASP A 334 -2.86 -1.71 -18.89
N GLU A 335 -2.24 -1.12 -17.85
CA GLU A 335 -0.80 -1.28 -17.59
C GLU A 335 -0.41 -2.72 -17.28
N LEU A 336 -1.21 -3.44 -16.49
CA LEU A 336 -1.01 -4.87 -16.20
C LEU A 336 -1.03 -5.70 -17.49
N GLN A 337 -1.93 -5.40 -18.41
CA GLN A 337 -1.99 -6.09 -19.70
C GLN A 337 -0.74 -5.83 -20.54
N VAL A 338 -0.26 -4.58 -20.59
CA VAL A 338 0.98 -4.22 -21.28
C VAL A 338 2.19 -4.94 -20.66
N MET A 339 2.27 -5.00 -19.33
CA MET A 339 3.34 -5.72 -18.63
C MET A 339 3.29 -7.23 -18.90
N ALA A 340 2.10 -7.85 -18.86
CA ALA A 340 1.94 -9.27 -19.16
C ALA A 340 2.45 -9.61 -20.58
N SER A 341 2.04 -8.83 -21.59
CA SER A 341 2.55 -9.00 -22.96
C SER A 341 4.05 -8.72 -23.07
N GLY A 342 4.60 -7.81 -22.26
CA GLY A 342 6.04 -7.55 -22.19
C GLY A 342 6.83 -8.72 -21.63
N LEU A 343 6.34 -9.37 -20.58
CA LEU A 343 6.95 -10.56 -19.98
C LEU A 343 6.89 -11.76 -20.92
N GLU A 344 5.78 -11.96 -21.64
CA GLU A 344 5.68 -13.02 -22.65
C GLU A 344 6.77 -12.87 -23.72
N ARG A 345 6.92 -11.67 -24.29
CA ARG A 345 7.99 -11.38 -25.27
C ARG A 345 9.38 -11.60 -24.68
N SER A 346 9.59 -11.20 -23.44
CA SER A 346 10.90 -11.32 -22.78
C SER A 346 11.23 -12.79 -22.48
N THR A 347 10.23 -13.61 -22.14
CA THR A 347 10.36 -15.05 -21.96
C THR A 347 10.72 -15.74 -23.28
N MET A 348 10.10 -15.33 -24.41
CA MET A 348 10.47 -15.82 -25.73
C MET A 348 11.93 -15.48 -26.07
N ALA A 349 12.35 -14.23 -25.83
CA ALA A 349 13.73 -13.80 -26.07
C ALA A 349 14.76 -14.57 -25.21
N LEU A 350 14.41 -14.92 -23.96
CA LEU A 350 15.26 -15.77 -23.13
C LEU A 350 15.39 -17.19 -23.70
N SER A 351 14.29 -17.76 -24.20
CA SER A 351 14.33 -19.06 -24.88
C SER A 351 15.24 -19.03 -26.12
N ASP A 352 15.24 -17.92 -26.88
CA ASP A 352 16.14 -17.74 -28.02
C ASP A 352 17.61 -17.65 -27.56
N ILE A 353 17.88 -16.94 -26.45
CA ILE A 353 19.22 -16.85 -25.86
C ILE A 353 19.72 -18.25 -25.46
N GLU A 354 18.91 -19.03 -24.74
CA GLU A 354 19.24 -20.40 -24.32
C GLU A 354 19.60 -21.29 -25.54
N GLN A 355 18.85 -21.15 -26.63
CA GLN A 355 19.14 -21.88 -27.87
C GLN A 355 20.46 -21.43 -28.50
N ILE A 356 20.71 -20.13 -28.61
CA ILE A 356 21.95 -19.57 -29.18
C ILE A 356 23.17 -20.00 -28.35
N THR A 357 23.07 -19.97 -27.01
CA THR A 357 24.15 -20.44 -26.13
C THR A 357 24.46 -21.91 -26.33
N GLN A 358 23.43 -22.74 -26.50
CA GLN A 358 23.63 -24.18 -26.74
C GLN A 358 24.32 -24.43 -28.09
N ASP A 359 23.92 -23.71 -29.14
CA ASP A 359 24.54 -23.81 -30.47
C ASP A 359 25.99 -23.32 -30.46
N LEU A 360 26.29 -22.26 -29.70
CA LEU A 360 27.64 -21.72 -29.54
C LEU A 360 28.54 -22.70 -28.76
N GLU A 361 28.03 -23.29 -27.69
CA GLU A 361 28.74 -24.32 -26.92
C GLU A 361 29.12 -25.51 -27.81
N ASN A 362 28.15 -26.02 -28.57
CA ASN A 362 28.37 -27.12 -29.51
C ASN A 362 29.42 -26.76 -30.58
N SER A 363 29.38 -25.53 -31.10
CA SER A 363 30.31 -25.06 -32.13
C SER A 363 31.76 -24.95 -31.62
N VAL A 364 31.94 -24.50 -30.37
CA VAL A 364 33.27 -24.43 -29.74
C VAL A 364 33.79 -25.84 -29.43
N GLN A 365 32.93 -26.72 -28.92
CA GLN A 365 33.30 -28.12 -28.63
C GLN A 365 33.67 -28.90 -29.90
N GLN A 366 32.96 -28.69 -31.02
CA GLN A 366 33.23 -29.38 -32.28
C GLN A 366 34.58 -28.97 -32.92
N LYS A 367 35.01 -27.71 -32.75
CA LYS A 367 36.30 -27.22 -33.27
C LYS A 367 37.51 -27.65 -32.43
N HIS A 368 37.31 -28.09 -31.19
CA HIS A 368 38.37 -28.61 -30.29
C HIS A 368 38.40 -30.14 -30.25
N GLY A 369 38.32 -30.79 -31.41
CA GLY A 369 38.48 -32.23 -31.50
C GLY A 369 39.85 -32.70 -31.01
N GLY A 370 39.89 -33.37 -29.85
CA GLY A 370 40.89 -34.41 -29.58
C GLY A 370 41.61 -34.42 -28.24
N GLU A 371 41.69 -33.33 -27.47
CA GLU A 371 42.41 -33.34 -26.19
C GLU A 371 41.54 -32.92 -25.02
N ARG A 372 40.90 -33.93 -24.43
CA ARG A 372 40.42 -33.86 -23.06
C ARG A 372 41.64 -33.88 -22.13
N ALA A 373 42.32 -32.75 -21.98
CA ALA A 373 43.00 -32.51 -20.73
C ALA A 373 41.89 -32.34 -19.68
N GLN A 374 41.63 -33.40 -18.92
CA GLN A 374 40.96 -33.33 -17.63
C GLN A 374 41.80 -32.44 -16.72
N ARG A 375 41.79 -31.12 -16.95
CA ARG A 375 41.89 -30.21 -15.83
C ARG A 375 40.55 -30.34 -15.14
N PRO A 376 40.52 -30.73 -13.85
CA PRO A 376 39.32 -30.48 -13.09
C PRO A 376 39.04 -29.00 -13.30
N LEU A 377 37.81 -28.67 -13.73
CA LEU A 377 37.25 -27.38 -13.38
C LEU A 377 37.71 -27.08 -11.95
N PRO A 378 38.19 -25.86 -11.62
CA PRO A 378 38.16 -25.48 -10.22
C PRO A 378 36.76 -25.90 -9.77
N ALA A 379 36.67 -26.66 -8.69
CA ALA A 379 35.43 -26.72 -7.98
C ALA A 379 35.16 -25.27 -7.57
N LEU A 380 34.55 -24.48 -8.48
CA LEU A 380 33.59 -23.48 -8.15
C LEU A 380 32.68 -24.25 -7.25
N LYS A 381 32.93 -24.04 -5.95
CA LYS A 381 32.30 -24.70 -4.84
C LYS A 381 30.88 -24.93 -5.31
N SER A 382 30.50 -26.19 -5.49
CA SER A 382 29.09 -26.57 -5.55
C SER A 382 28.47 -25.71 -4.48
N GLY A 383 27.68 -24.71 -4.85
CA GLY A 383 27.28 -23.66 -3.93
C GLY A 383 26.77 -24.36 -2.69
N THR A 384 27.58 -24.37 -1.63
CA THR A 384 27.08 -24.70 -0.32
C THR A 384 25.93 -23.73 -0.19
N SER A 385 24.71 -24.26 -0.07
CA SER A 385 23.50 -23.49 0.25
C SER A 385 23.93 -22.23 0.97
N GLY A 386 23.87 -21.09 0.29
CA GLY A 386 23.99 -19.82 0.99
C GLY A 386 22.90 -19.87 2.05
N SER A 387 23.27 -19.81 3.32
CA SER A 387 22.29 -19.77 4.39
C SER A 387 21.33 -18.62 4.09
N PHE A 388 20.03 -18.86 4.16
CA PHE A 388 18.99 -17.88 3.85
C PHE A 388 19.21 -16.53 4.56
N ILE A 389 19.76 -16.58 5.79
CA ILE A 389 20.31 -15.47 6.55
C ILE A 389 21.76 -15.81 6.94
N GLU A 390 22.71 -15.00 6.45
CA GLU A 390 24.09 -15.04 6.90
C GLU A 390 24.30 -14.15 8.13
N TRP A 391 24.88 -14.71 9.18
CA TRP A 391 25.25 -13.93 10.37
C TRP A 391 26.33 -12.90 10.02
N ASN A 392 26.11 -11.65 10.44
CA ASN A 392 27.07 -10.56 10.30
C ASN A 392 27.01 -9.62 11.51
N ASP A 393 27.96 -8.69 11.59
CA ASP A 393 28.06 -7.74 12.70
C ASP A 393 26.82 -6.83 12.86
N GLY A 394 26.01 -6.67 11.80
CA GLY A 394 24.75 -5.93 11.85
C GLY A 394 23.60 -6.63 12.58
N LEU A 395 23.78 -7.90 12.95
CA LEU A 395 22.87 -8.66 13.82
C LEU A 395 23.41 -8.85 15.24
N THR A 396 24.53 -8.20 15.56
CA THR A 396 25.14 -8.24 16.89
C THR A 396 24.80 -6.95 17.62
N ILE A 397 24.15 -7.05 18.78
CA ILE A 397 23.84 -5.90 19.63
C ILE A 397 24.93 -5.66 20.67
N GLY A 398 25.82 -6.64 20.91
CA GLY A 398 26.94 -6.51 21.84
C GLY A 398 26.61 -6.90 23.28
N VAL A 399 25.49 -7.60 23.48
CA VAL A 399 25.14 -8.28 24.72
C VAL A 399 25.28 -9.77 24.46
N LYS A 400 26.41 -10.37 24.90
CA LYS A 400 26.82 -11.72 24.49
C LYS A 400 25.70 -12.76 24.62
N ARG A 401 24.95 -12.72 25.74
CA ARG A 401 23.84 -13.65 25.96
C ARG A 401 22.75 -13.54 24.88
N PHE A 402 22.38 -12.33 24.48
CA PHE A 402 21.36 -12.10 23.46
C PHE A 402 21.89 -12.31 22.05
N ASP A 403 23.15 -11.96 21.79
CA ASP A 403 23.81 -12.31 20.53
C ASP A 403 23.83 -13.84 20.31
N ASP A 404 24.09 -14.62 21.36
CA ASP A 404 24.03 -16.09 21.32
C ASP A 404 22.59 -16.60 21.04
N GLN A 405 21.56 -15.90 21.53
CA GLN A 405 20.15 -16.23 21.28
C GLN A 405 19.71 -15.85 19.86
N HIS A 406 20.10 -14.67 19.38
CA HIS A 406 19.86 -14.23 18.01
C HIS A 406 20.52 -15.17 17.01
N ARG A 407 21.74 -15.67 17.27
CA ARG A 407 22.39 -16.71 16.43
C ARG A 407 21.55 -17.97 16.34
N LYS A 408 20.94 -18.39 17.43
CA LYS A 408 20.07 -19.57 17.45
C LYS A 408 18.75 -19.33 16.71
N LEU A 409 18.16 -18.13 16.78
CA LEU A 409 17.02 -17.75 15.92
C LEU A 409 17.39 -17.84 14.44
N VAL A 410 18.55 -17.29 14.05
CA VAL A 410 19.07 -17.37 12.68
C VAL A 410 19.24 -18.82 12.21
N ASP A 411 19.77 -19.71 13.07
CA ASP A 411 19.91 -21.14 12.75
C ASP A 411 18.57 -21.82 12.49
N ILE A 412 17.57 -21.58 13.34
CA ILE A 412 16.23 -22.14 13.17
C ILE A 412 15.57 -21.63 11.88
N ILE A 413 15.72 -20.34 11.57
CA ILE A 413 15.19 -19.75 10.33
C ILE A 413 15.89 -20.33 9.09
N ASN A 414 17.20 -20.53 9.14
CA ASN A 414 17.94 -21.16 8.05
C ASN A 414 17.52 -22.61 7.82
N ARG A 415 17.29 -23.38 8.89
CA ARG A 415 16.75 -24.75 8.82
C ARG A 415 15.34 -24.76 8.20
N LEU A 416 14.50 -23.79 8.56
CA LEU A 416 13.16 -23.63 7.99
C LEU A 416 13.25 -23.30 6.49
N ALA A 417 14.15 -22.39 6.11
CA ALA A 417 14.36 -21.98 4.72
C ALA A 417 14.86 -23.13 3.84
N ASP A 418 15.82 -23.92 4.36
CA ASP A 418 16.35 -25.08 3.66
C ASP A 418 15.28 -26.17 3.47
N ALA A 419 14.45 -26.42 4.49
CA ALA A 419 13.34 -27.36 4.40
C ALA A 419 12.28 -26.89 3.38
N ALA A 420 11.94 -25.61 3.39
CA ALA A 420 11.00 -25.01 2.44
C ALA A 420 11.53 -25.05 1.00
N LYS A 421 12.82 -24.72 0.80
CA LYS A 421 13.48 -24.77 -0.51
C LYS A 421 13.53 -26.19 -1.10
N LYS A 422 13.62 -27.20 -0.25
CA LYS A 422 13.57 -28.62 -0.64
C LYS A 422 12.16 -29.13 -0.91
N GLY A 423 11.13 -28.31 -0.72
CA GLY A 423 9.73 -28.69 -0.90
C GLY A 423 9.23 -29.67 0.16
N GLU A 424 9.83 -29.65 1.36
CA GLU A 424 9.44 -30.54 2.45
C GLU A 424 8.01 -30.25 2.93
N GLY A 425 7.25 -31.29 3.23
CA GLY A 425 5.85 -31.14 3.62
C GLY A 425 5.64 -30.77 5.11
N LYS A 426 4.37 -30.65 5.51
CA LYS A 426 3.93 -30.29 6.87
C LYS A 426 4.58 -31.09 8.01
N ARG A 427 4.94 -32.36 7.77
CA ARG A 427 5.62 -33.22 8.75
C ARG A 427 7.02 -32.76 9.16
N VAL A 428 7.73 -32.06 8.27
CA VAL A 428 9.10 -31.57 8.52
C VAL A 428 9.08 -30.09 8.89
N LEU A 429 8.27 -29.29 8.19
CA LEU A 429 8.16 -27.85 8.43
C LEU A 429 7.47 -27.53 9.77
N GLY A 430 6.42 -28.27 10.15
CA GLY A 430 5.64 -28.01 11.37
C GLY A 430 6.48 -27.98 12.66
N PRO A 431 7.29 -29.01 12.96
CA PRO A 431 8.15 -29.00 14.14
C PRO A 431 9.18 -27.85 14.16
N ILE A 432 9.69 -27.42 13.00
CA ILE A 432 10.64 -26.30 12.91
C ILE A 432 9.92 -24.97 13.20
N PHE A 433 8.69 -24.80 12.69
CA PHE A 433 7.82 -23.67 13.02
C PHE A 433 7.50 -23.59 14.52
N ASP A 434 7.18 -24.72 15.15
CA ASP A 434 6.93 -24.79 16.59
C ASP A 434 8.18 -24.45 17.40
N GLU A 435 9.35 -24.94 16.99
CA GLU A 435 10.63 -24.61 17.61
C GLU A 435 10.91 -23.10 17.52
N LEU A 436 10.72 -22.51 16.34
CA LEU A 436 10.94 -21.08 16.11
C LEU A 436 10.04 -20.20 16.99
N LEU A 437 8.73 -20.50 17.02
CA LEU A 437 7.77 -19.72 17.79
C LEU A 437 8.05 -19.82 19.30
N ASN A 438 8.26 -21.04 19.81
CA ASN A 438 8.56 -21.25 21.22
C ASN A 438 9.88 -20.58 21.64
N TYR A 439 10.90 -20.66 20.78
CA TYR A 439 12.19 -20.04 21.05
C TYR A 439 12.09 -18.51 21.03
N THR A 440 11.31 -17.94 20.10
CA THR A 440 11.07 -16.49 20.01
C THR A 440 10.38 -15.96 21.26
N VAL A 441 9.33 -16.63 21.73
CA VAL A 441 8.62 -16.27 22.97
C VAL A 441 9.56 -16.33 24.19
N THR A 442 10.40 -17.37 24.25
CA THR A 442 11.37 -17.53 25.35
C THR A 442 12.41 -16.40 25.33
N HIS A 443 13.00 -16.13 24.16
CA HIS A 443 13.97 -15.06 23.96
C HIS A 443 13.40 -13.70 24.37
N PHE A 444 12.21 -13.36 23.90
CA PHE A 444 11.52 -12.11 24.25
C PHE A 444 11.20 -11.99 25.73
N SER A 445 10.83 -13.09 26.39
CA SER A 445 10.62 -13.07 27.85
C SER A 445 11.92 -12.75 28.58
N GLU A 446 13.05 -13.32 28.16
CA GLU A 446 14.35 -13.08 28.80
C GLU A 446 14.84 -11.63 28.58
N GLU A 447 14.63 -11.06 27.39
CA GLU A 447 14.95 -9.66 27.13
C GLU A 447 14.07 -8.72 27.94
N GLN A 448 12.76 -8.98 28.02
CA GLN A 448 11.83 -8.17 28.81
C GLN A 448 12.16 -8.21 30.30
N GLU A 449 12.47 -9.39 30.84
CA GLU A 449 12.92 -9.52 32.23
C GLU A 449 14.24 -8.77 32.48
N ALA A 450 15.17 -8.82 31.53
CA ALA A 450 16.42 -8.08 31.62
C ALA A 450 16.18 -6.57 31.59
N MET A 451 15.32 -6.09 30.68
CA MET A 451 14.94 -4.68 30.56
C MET A 451 14.28 -4.15 31.84
N GLU A 452 13.36 -4.92 32.41
CA GLU A 452 12.70 -4.56 33.67
C GLU A 452 13.69 -4.57 34.85
N ARG A 453 14.53 -5.59 34.95
CA ARG A 453 15.52 -5.73 36.04
C ARG A 453 16.55 -4.60 36.05
N HIS A 454 16.91 -4.10 34.88
CA HIS A 454 17.92 -3.06 34.70
C HIS A 454 17.34 -1.66 34.48
N GLY A 455 16.02 -1.51 34.60
CA GLY A 455 15.33 -0.23 34.55
C GLY A 455 15.40 0.47 33.19
N TYR A 456 15.33 -0.28 32.09
CA TYR A 456 15.28 0.31 30.74
C TYR A 456 14.01 1.17 30.58
N PRO A 457 14.13 2.48 30.27
CA PRO A 457 12.99 3.40 30.27
C PRO A 457 11.85 3.04 29.31
N GLU A 458 12.17 2.43 28.16
CA GLU A 458 11.19 2.08 27.12
C GLU A 458 10.73 0.61 27.19
N ALA A 459 11.00 -0.11 28.28
CA ALA A 459 10.68 -1.53 28.42
C ALA A 459 9.20 -1.87 28.14
N ARG A 460 8.28 -0.96 28.51
CA ARG A 460 6.84 -1.14 28.24
C ARG A 460 6.48 -1.01 26.76
N GLU A 461 7.09 -0.08 26.04
CA GLU A 461 6.85 0.08 24.60
C GLU A 461 7.52 -1.06 23.82
N HIS A 462 8.71 -1.48 24.23
CA HIS A 462 9.40 -2.64 23.67
C HIS A 462 8.58 -3.93 23.84
N ARG A 463 7.94 -4.14 24.99
CA ARG A 463 7.02 -5.28 25.20
C ARG A 463 5.87 -5.29 24.19
N LYS A 464 5.27 -4.13 23.88
CA LYS A 464 4.19 -4.06 22.87
C LYS A 464 4.68 -4.46 21.47
N ILE A 465 5.93 -4.12 21.14
CA ILE A 465 6.56 -4.56 19.90
C ILE A 465 6.65 -6.08 19.89
N HIS A 466 7.18 -6.71 20.95
CA HIS A 466 7.24 -8.18 21.07
C HIS A 466 5.85 -8.84 20.94
N ASP A 467 4.85 -8.33 21.66
CA ASP A 467 3.48 -8.89 21.63
C ASP A 467 2.88 -8.85 20.23
N ASN A 468 3.07 -7.76 19.49
CA ASN A 468 2.60 -7.64 18.11
C ASN A 468 3.28 -8.68 17.20
N LEU A 469 4.59 -8.88 17.37
CA LEU A 469 5.38 -9.79 16.57
C LEU A 469 5.03 -11.25 16.82
N VAL A 470 4.79 -11.63 18.08
CA VAL A 470 4.31 -12.96 18.45
C VAL A 470 2.92 -13.22 17.84
N ASN A 471 2.01 -12.24 17.86
CA ASN A 471 0.69 -12.37 17.24
C ASN A 471 0.77 -12.55 15.71
N GLN A 472 1.67 -11.84 15.04
CA GLN A 472 1.90 -12.01 13.60
C GLN A 472 2.47 -13.41 13.30
N ALA A 473 3.41 -13.90 14.10
CA ALA A 473 3.97 -15.25 13.95
C ALA A 473 2.92 -16.35 14.20
N LEU A 474 2.03 -16.17 15.19
CA LEU A 474 0.90 -17.08 15.44
C LEU A 474 -0.08 -17.14 14.26
N ASN A 475 -0.38 -16.00 13.64
CA ASN A 475 -1.24 -15.95 12.46
C ASN A 475 -0.62 -16.71 11.27
N LEU A 476 0.67 -16.51 11.02
CA LEU A 476 1.39 -17.26 9.98
C LEU A 476 1.40 -18.76 10.24
N LYS A 477 1.60 -19.18 11.50
CA LYS A 477 1.49 -20.58 11.89
C LYS A 477 0.10 -21.15 11.61
N GLN A 478 -0.97 -20.40 11.94
CA GLN A 478 -2.34 -20.85 11.68
C GLN A 478 -2.59 -21.06 10.18
N LYS A 479 -2.19 -20.11 9.33
CA LYS A 479 -2.30 -20.25 7.87
C LYS A 479 -1.55 -21.47 7.33
N PHE A 480 -0.36 -21.74 7.87
CA PHE A 480 0.42 -22.93 7.53
C PHE A 480 -0.29 -24.22 7.97
N GLU A 481 -0.91 -24.25 9.15
CA GLU A 481 -1.69 -25.38 9.62
C GLU A 481 -2.93 -25.65 8.76
N ASP A 482 -3.54 -24.60 8.22
CA ASP A 482 -4.74 -24.65 7.37
C ASP A 482 -4.45 -25.14 5.93
N GLY A 483 -3.18 -25.42 5.60
CA GLY A 483 -2.79 -26.11 4.36
C GLY A 483 -2.36 -25.20 3.21
N ASP A 484 -2.12 -23.92 3.48
CA ASP A 484 -1.60 -22.97 2.49
C ASP A 484 -0.08 -23.16 2.30
N LEU A 485 0.30 -23.79 1.18
CA LEU A 485 1.68 -24.09 0.82
C LEU A 485 2.50 -22.84 0.42
N MET A 486 1.85 -21.70 0.09
CA MET A 486 2.55 -20.44 -0.20
C MET A 486 3.03 -19.71 1.07
N VAL A 487 2.55 -20.13 2.25
CA VAL A 487 2.91 -19.53 3.55
C VAL A 487 4.39 -19.72 3.87
N ALA A 488 5.06 -20.76 3.37
CA ALA A 488 6.47 -20.99 3.68
C ALA A 488 7.36 -19.83 3.20
N THR A 489 7.16 -19.33 1.98
CA THR A 489 7.95 -18.22 1.43
C THR A 489 7.58 -16.89 2.07
N GLU A 490 6.27 -16.62 2.23
CA GLU A 490 5.79 -15.41 2.92
C GLU A 490 6.28 -15.34 4.37
N THR A 491 6.32 -16.49 5.06
CA THR A 491 6.85 -16.55 6.42
C THR A 491 8.34 -16.30 6.44
N LEU A 492 9.11 -16.86 5.50
CA LEU A 492 10.56 -16.65 5.45
C LEU A 492 10.92 -15.19 5.18
N ASP A 493 10.19 -14.51 4.29
CA ASP A 493 10.39 -13.08 4.03
C ASP A 493 9.95 -12.21 5.22
N PHE A 494 8.83 -12.55 5.86
CA PHE A 494 8.42 -11.92 7.11
C PHE A 494 9.51 -12.06 8.18
N LEU A 495 9.96 -13.28 8.45
CA LEU A 495 10.95 -13.60 9.49
C LEU A 495 12.30 -12.92 9.21
N LYS A 496 12.73 -12.86 7.95
CA LYS A 496 13.96 -12.18 7.56
C LYS A 496 13.86 -10.67 7.81
N ASN A 497 12.83 -10.02 7.30
CA ASN A 497 12.64 -8.58 7.46
C ASN A 497 12.43 -8.19 8.92
N TRP A 498 11.64 -9.00 9.63
CA TRP A 498 11.40 -8.87 11.04
C TRP A 498 12.68 -8.92 11.86
N LEU A 499 13.46 -10.00 11.72
CA LEU A 499 14.66 -10.24 12.51
C LEU A 499 15.68 -9.12 12.31
N PHE A 500 15.92 -8.74 11.04
CA PHE A 500 16.85 -7.67 10.71
C PHE A 500 16.41 -6.31 11.25
N LYS A 501 15.12 -5.98 11.13
CA LYS A 501 14.60 -4.70 11.60
C LYS A 501 14.60 -4.64 13.12
N HIS A 502 14.12 -5.69 13.77
CA HIS A 502 13.95 -5.74 15.22
C HIS A 502 15.29 -5.69 15.96
N ILE A 503 16.24 -6.57 15.60
CA ILE A 503 17.56 -6.62 16.25
C ILE A 503 18.30 -5.29 16.06
N ARG A 504 18.28 -4.74 14.84
CA ARG A 504 19.08 -3.55 14.51
C ARG A 504 18.47 -2.24 15.00
N GLN A 505 17.14 -2.15 15.07
CA GLN A 505 16.45 -0.89 15.39
C GLN A 505 15.90 -0.87 16.80
N GLU A 506 15.40 -2.00 17.30
CA GLU A 506 14.76 -2.06 18.61
C GLU A 506 15.74 -2.60 19.66
N ASP A 507 16.37 -3.75 19.42
CA ASP A 507 17.23 -4.37 20.43
C ASP A 507 18.53 -3.59 20.66
N GLN A 508 19.02 -2.92 19.62
CA GLN A 508 20.16 -2.01 19.71
C GLN A 508 19.91 -0.88 20.74
N LYS A 509 18.67 -0.40 20.92
CA LYS A 509 18.36 0.71 21.82
C LYS A 509 18.60 0.35 23.29
N TYR A 510 18.15 -0.82 23.72
CA TYR A 510 18.41 -1.25 25.10
C TYR A 510 19.88 -1.65 25.28
N SER A 511 20.56 -2.11 24.24
CA SER A 511 22.01 -2.39 24.29
C SER A 511 22.84 -1.12 24.50
N ASP A 512 22.51 -0.03 23.80
CA ASP A 512 23.15 1.27 23.99
C ASP A 512 22.96 1.76 25.43
N TYR A 513 21.74 1.62 25.97
CA TYR A 513 21.43 1.90 27.37
C TYR A 513 22.26 1.05 28.35
N TYR A 514 22.39 -0.26 28.12
CA TYR A 514 23.22 -1.13 28.97
C TYR A 514 24.70 -0.74 28.92
N ARG A 515 25.20 -0.36 27.75
CA ARG A 515 26.59 0.09 27.57
C ARG A 515 26.86 1.39 28.33
N GLU A 516 25.95 2.35 28.25
CA GLU A 516 26.03 3.63 28.99
C GLU A 516 25.99 3.43 30.52
N LYS A 517 25.28 2.40 30.99
CA LYS A 517 25.16 2.07 32.41
C LYS A 517 26.19 1.08 32.93
N GLY A 518 27.08 0.57 32.07
CA GLY A 518 28.08 -0.44 32.45
C GLY A 518 27.48 -1.80 32.85
N ILE A 519 26.33 -2.14 32.28
CA ILE A 519 25.59 -3.38 32.55
C ILE A 519 26.09 -4.47 31.60
N HIS A 520 26.46 -5.63 32.14
CA HIS A 520 26.95 -6.78 31.39
C HIS A 520 26.07 -8.01 31.70
N ILE A 521 25.50 -8.62 30.66
CA ILE A 521 24.52 -9.73 30.75
C ILE A 521 25.01 -10.95 29.97
#